data_AF-A0A953AK55-F1
#
_entry.id   AF-A0A953AK55-F1
#
_cell.length_a   1.000
_cell.length_b   1.000
_cell.length_c   1.000
_cell.angle_alpha   90.00
_cell.angle_beta   90.00
_cell.angle_gamma   90.00
#
_symmetry.space_group_name_H-M   'P 1'
#
loop_
_entity.id
_entity.type
_entity.pdbx_description
1 polymer ?
#
loop_
_entity_poly.entity_id
_entity_poly.type
_entity_poly.pdbx_seq_one_letter_code
_entity_poly.pdbx_strand_id
1 'polypeptide(L)' 'MRMTGPVICVYHAYDGDELVATGRLPLERLPSVGDELRLNGRLLVVRDVAFSGDSHVLTLERLR' A
#
# COMPACT_ATOMS: atom_id res chain seq x y z
N MET A 1 14.55 14.07 -13.36
CA MET A 1 13.15 14.55 -13.33
C MET A 1 12.40 13.67 -12.34
N ARG A 2 12.07 14.17 -11.14
CA ARG A 2 11.32 13.38 -10.15
C ARG A 2 9.84 13.43 -10.58
N MET A 3 9.28 12.29 -10.97
CA MET A 3 7.85 12.15 -11.23
C MET A 3 7.10 12.20 -9.90
N THR A 4 6.85 13.39 -9.37
CA THR A 4 6.02 13.62 -8.17
C THR A 4 4.58 13.92 -8.59
N GLY A 5 4.00 13.00 -9.36
CA GLY A 5 2.58 13.02 -9.68
C GLY A 5 1.84 12.03 -8.79
N PRO A 6 0.53 12.22 -8.55
CA PRO A 6 -0.27 11.27 -7.80
C PRO A 6 -0.17 9.87 -8.44
N VAL A 7 0.18 8.87 -7.65
CA VAL A 7 0.26 7.46 -8.03
C VAL A 7 -0.96 6.74 -7.47
N ILE A 8 -1.70 6.04 -8.32
CA ILE A 8 -2.78 5.16 -7.88
C ILE A 8 -2.19 3.78 -7.66
N CYS A 9 -2.16 3.33 -6.42
CA CYS A 9 -1.75 1.97 -6.06
C CYS A 9 -2.99 1.09 -5.84
N VAL A 10 -2.85 -0.21 -6.09
CA VAL A 10 -3.74 -1.24 -5.54
C VAL A 10 -3.12 -1.72 -4.23
N TYR A 11 -3.91 -1.98 -3.20
CA TYR A 11 -3.42 -2.54 -1.95
C TYR A 11 -4.12 -3.84 -1.58
N HIS A 12 -3.38 -4.72 -0.93
CA HIS A 12 -3.85 -5.90 -0.21
C HIS A 12 -3.41 -5.76 1.25
N ALA A 13 -4.37 -5.61 2.17
CA ALA A 13 -4.10 -5.43 3.58
C ALA A 13 -4.41 -6.71 4.37
N TYR A 14 -3.44 -7.14 5.18
CA TYR A 14 -3.47 -8.37 5.96
C TYR A 14 -3.45 -8.07 7.47
N ASP A 15 -4.05 -8.98 8.26
CA ASP A 15 -3.89 -9.07 9.72
C ASP A 15 -3.33 -10.46 10.04
N GLY A 16 -2.01 -10.56 10.20
CA GLY A 16 -1.31 -11.85 10.12
C GLY A 16 -1.38 -12.41 8.70
N ASP A 17 -1.86 -13.65 8.56
CA ASP A 17 -1.99 -14.34 7.26
C ASP A 17 -3.37 -14.13 6.59
N GLU A 18 -4.28 -13.38 7.23
CA GLU A 18 -5.64 -13.17 6.73
C GLU A 18 -5.74 -11.87 5.92
N LEU A 19 -6.21 -11.95 4.66
CA LEU A 19 -6.50 -10.78 3.84
C LEU A 19 -7.80 -10.12 4.31
N VAL A 20 -7.69 -8.92 4.90
CA VAL A 20 -8.82 -8.22 5.52
C VAL A 20 -9.38 -7.08 4.66
N ALA A 21 -8.62 -6.55 3.71
CA ALA A 21 -9.10 -5.50 2.80
C ALA A 21 -8.29 -5.41 1.51
N THR A 22 -8.96 -4.98 0.44
CA THR A 22 -8.33 -4.64 -0.84
C THR A 22 -8.92 -3.36 -1.40
N GLY A 23 -8.15 -2.59 -2.16
CA GLY A 23 -8.70 -1.41 -2.82
C GLY A 23 -7.68 -0.63 -3.63
N ARG A 24 -8.09 0.55 -4.09
CA ARG A 24 -7.23 1.52 -4.75
C ARG A 24 -6.93 2.68 -3.81
N LEU A 25 -5.69 3.11 -3.78
CA LEU A 25 -5.18 4.15 -2.89
C LEU A 25 -4.40 5.18 -3.72
N PRO A 26 -4.98 6.38 -3.94
CA PRO A 26 -4.23 7.51 -4.48
C PRO A 26 -3.21 7.99 -3.44
N LEU A 27 -1.96 8.12 -3.85
CA LEU A 27 -0.86 8.59 -3.02
C LEU A 27 -0.07 9.68 -3.75
N GLU A 28 0.49 10.63 -3.01
CA GLU A 28 1.35 11.69 -3.56
C GLU A 28 2.67 11.13 -4.15
N ARG A 29 3.08 9.95 -3.68
CA ARG A 29 4.24 9.20 -4.17
C ARG A 29 4.08 7.71 -3.89
N LEU A 30 4.83 6.89 -4.62
CA LEU A 30 4.95 5.47 -4.31
C LEU A 30 5.63 5.29 -2.93
N PRO A 31 5.01 4.56 -1.99
CA PRO A 31 5.61 4.28 -0.68
C PRO A 31 6.70 3.22 -0.79
N SER A 32 7.56 3.17 0.22
CA SER A 32 8.63 2.18 0.34
C SER A 32 8.25 1.10 1.35
N VAL A 33 8.89 -0.07 1.26
CA VAL A 33 8.78 -1.11 2.29
C VAL A 33 9.21 -0.53 3.65
N GLY A 34 8.41 -0.78 4.68
CA GLY A 34 8.58 -0.23 6.02
C GLY A 34 7.84 1.08 6.27
N ASP A 35 7.34 1.77 5.23
CA ASP A 35 6.51 2.96 5.42
C ASP A 35 5.18 2.59 6.10
N GLU A 36 4.71 3.50 6.94
CA GLU A 36 3.41 3.39 7.61
C GLU A 36 2.32 4.11 6.83
N LEU A 37 1.16 3.48 6.67
CA LEU A 37 -0.02 4.02 6.03
C LEU A 37 -1.22 3.91 6.97
N ARG A 38 -2.00 4.99 7.08
CA ARG A 38 -3.29 4.98 7.78
C ARG A 38 -4.44 4.80 6.79
N LEU A 39 -5.11 3.65 6.85
CA LEU A 39 -6.29 3.35 6.05
C LEU A 39 -7.49 3.08 6.96
N ASN A 40 -8.58 3.84 6.77
CA ASN A 40 -9.81 3.70 7.55
C ASN A 40 -9.57 3.68 9.09
N GLY A 41 -8.66 4.53 9.57
CA GLY A 41 -8.30 4.62 10.99
C GLY A 41 -7.37 3.51 11.50
N ARG A 42 -6.93 2.58 10.65
CA ARG A 42 -5.99 1.50 10.99
C ARG A 42 -4.58 1.85 10.53
N LEU A 43 -3.59 1.64 11.39
CA LEU A 43 -2.18 1.76 11.04
C LEU A 43 -1.69 0.46 10.42
N LEU A 44 -1.14 0.55 9.21
CA LEU A 44 -0.62 -0.57 8.44
C LEU A 44 0.82 -0.24 8.03
N VAL A 45 1.66 -1.26 7.89
CA VAL A 45 3.03 -1.13 7.36
C VAL A 45 3.12 -1.76 5.98
N VAL A 46 3.84 -1.11 5.07
CA VAL A 46 4.12 -1.66 3.75
C VAL A 46 5.14 -2.79 3.88
N ARG A 47 4.75 -4.01 3.48
CA ARG A 47 5.62 -5.19 3.49
C ARG A 47 6.22 -5.50 2.13
N ASP A 48 5.52 -5.18 1.07
CA ASP A 48 5.99 -5.38 -0.30
C ASP A 48 5.42 -4.32 -1.24
N VAL A 49 6.19 -4.02 -2.29
CA VAL A 49 5.81 -3.10 -3.36
C VAL A 49 6.18 -3.74 -4.70
N ALA A 50 5.15 -4.19 -5.42
CA ALA A 50 5.30 -4.83 -6.73
C ALA A 50 4.71 -3.96 -7.84
N PHE A 51 5.05 -4.26 -9.09
CA PHE A 51 4.39 -3.70 -10.28
C PHE A 51 3.83 -4.85 -11.11
N SER A 52 2.51 -4.85 -11.35
CA SER A 52 1.81 -5.92 -12.06
C SER A 52 0.64 -5.36 -12.85
N GLY A 53 0.49 -5.78 -14.12
CA GLY A 53 -0.64 -5.42 -14.99
C GLY A 53 -0.92 -3.92 -15.06
N ASP A 54 0.13 -3.09 -15.13
CA ASP A 54 0.09 -1.62 -15.17
C ASP A 54 -0.23 -0.91 -13.84
N SER A 55 -0.20 -1.60 -12.71
CA SER A 55 -0.43 -1.00 -11.39
C SER A 55 0.67 -1.33 -10.39
N HIS A 56 0.96 -0.35 -9.52
CA HIS A 56 1.71 -0.61 -8.30
C HIS A 56 0.81 -1.34 -7.30
N VAL A 57 1.28 -2.47 -6.79
CA VAL A 57 0.58 -3.30 -5.81
C VAL A 57 1.33 -3.24 -4.49
N LEU A 58 0.63 -2.81 -3.44
CA LEU A 58 1.15 -2.73 -2.08
C LEU A 58 0.62 -3.90 -1.26
N THR A 59 1.53 -4.64 -0.64
CA THR A 59 1.16 -5.57 0.44
C THR A 59 1.31 -4.83 1.76
N LEU A 60 0.21 -4.74 2.51
CA LEU A 60 0.14 -4.03 3.77
C LEU A 60 -0.14 -5.03 4.90
N GLU A 61 0.49 -4.83 6.05
CA GLU A 61 0.23 -5.62 7.25
C GLU A 61 -0.20 -4.71 8.39
N ARG A 62 -1.18 -5.15 9.18
CA ARG A 62 -1.62 -4.43 10.37
C ARG A 62 -0.54 -4.43 11.46
N LEU A 63 -0.17 -3.23 11.92
CA LEU A 63 0.59 -3.06 13.14
C LEU A 63 -0.33 -3.37 14.34
N ARG A 64 0.07 -4.36 15.14
CA ARG A 64 -0.62 -4.76 16.37
C ARG A 64 -0.27 -3.85 17.54
#